data_AF-A0A931QLA6-F1
#
_entry.id   AF-A0A931QLA6-F1
#
_cell.length_a   1.000
_cell.length_b   1.000
_cell.length_c   1.000
_cell.angle_alpha   90.00
_cell.angle_beta   90.00
_cell.angle_gamma   90.00
#
_symmetry.space_group_name_H-M   'P 1'
#
loop_
_entity.id
_entity.type
_entity.pdbx_description
1 polymer ?
#
loop_
_entity_poly.entity_id
_entity_poly.type
_entity_poly.pdbx_seq_one_letter_code
_entity_poly.pdbx_strand_id
1 'polypeptide(L)' 'NKSGQRVYVRGDLEIILKIKQMLYQERYTIAGAKKRLAEKAPLRKAPEGGRHPQNAALDRVKKGLRELLAILEASDGKPS' A
#
# COMPACT_ATOMS: atom_id res chain seq x y z
N ASN A 1 1.00 21.47 -11.48
CA ASN A 1 0.83 20.48 -10.40
C ASN A 1 1.96 20.62 -9.37
N LYS A 2 1.89 21.64 -8.51
CA LYS A 2 2.89 22.00 -7.48
C LYS A 2 2.26 22.11 -6.07
N SER A 3 1.11 21.50 -5.86
CA SER A 3 0.39 21.54 -4.57
C SER A 3 -0.02 20.10 -4.24
N GLY A 4 0.46 19.56 -3.11
CA GLY A 4 0.31 18.16 -2.70
C GLY A 4 -1.12 17.74 -2.33
N GLN A 5 -2.12 18.14 -3.09
CA GLN A 5 -3.50 17.78 -2.87
C GLN A 5 -3.74 16.34 -3.31
N ARG A 6 -4.31 15.54 -2.40
CA ARG A 6 -4.74 14.18 -2.70
C ARG A 6 -6.01 14.23 -3.55
N VAL A 7 -5.98 13.58 -4.71
CA VAL A 7 -7.17 13.32 -5.52
C VAL A 7 -7.72 11.97 -5.13
N TYR A 8 -8.94 11.95 -4.59
CA TYR A 8 -9.62 10.73 -4.19
C TYR A 8 -10.49 10.21 -5.32
N VAL A 9 -10.43 8.90 -5.57
CA VAL A 9 -11.30 8.23 -6.55
C VAL A 9 -12.58 7.72 -5.89
N ARG A 10 -13.59 7.34 -6.67
CA ARG A 10 -14.88 6.85 -6.15
C ARG A 10 -14.72 5.72 -5.12
N GLY A 11 -13.77 4.80 -5.34
CA GLY A 11 -13.49 3.71 -4.39
C GLY A 11 -12.99 4.19 -3.03
N ASP A 12 -12.27 5.31 -2.96
CA ASP A 12 -11.80 5.88 -1.68
C ASP A 12 -12.99 6.43 -0.87
N LEU A 13 -13.96 7.06 -1.54
CA LEU A 13 -15.17 7.56 -0.91
C LEU A 13 -16.02 6.42 -0.33
N GLU A 14 -16.13 5.31 -1.05
CA GLU A 14 -16.84 4.11 -0.57
C GLU A 14 -16.20 3.53 0.71
N ILE A 15 -14.86 3.52 0.78
CA ILE A 15 -14.14 3.11 1.99
C ILE A 15 -14.41 4.07 3.16
N ILE A 16 -14.38 5.38 2.91
CA ILE A 16 -14.65 6.39 3.95
C ILE A 16 -16.07 6.24 4.49
N LEU A 17 -17.07 6.07 3.62
CA LEU A 17 -18.46 5.86 4.03
C LEU A 17 -18.62 4.62 4.88
N LYS A 18 -17.93 3.53 4.51
CA LYS A 18 -17.92 2.29 5.30
C LYS A 18 -17.28 2.47 6.68
N ILE A 19 -16.15 3.17 6.76
CA ILE A 19 -15.51 3.50 8.05
C ILE A 19 -16.47 4.34 8.91
N LYS A 20 -17.15 5.34 8.33
CA LYS A 20 -18.13 6.16 9.03
C LYS A 20 -19.27 5.32 9.61
N GLN A 21 -19.82 4.41 8.82
CA GLN A 21 -20.85 3.48 9.29
C GLN A 21 -20.35 2.63 10.47
N MET A 22 -19.15 2.06 10.35
CA MET A 22 -18.59 1.19 11.39
C MET A 22 -18.37 1.93 12.73
N LEU A 23 -17.89 3.17 12.68
CA LEU A 23 -17.62 3.95 13.89
C LEU A 23 -18.91 4.50 14.54
N TYR A 24 -19.81 5.06 13.74
CA TYR A 24 -20.95 5.80 14.26
C TYR A 24 -22.22 4.96 14.43
N GLN A 25 -22.47 4.01 13.53
CA GLN A 25 -23.68 3.18 13.55
C GLN A 25 -23.40 1.85 14.26
N GLU A 26 -22.31 1.16 13.86
CA GLU A 26 -21.97 -0.15 14.42
C GLU A 26 -21.14 -0.08 15.71
N ARG A 27 -20.77 1.14 16.15
CA ARG A 27 -20.05 1.41 17.41
C ARG A 27 -18.71 0.67 17.55
N TYR A 28 -18.04 0.43 16.44
CA TYR A 28 -16.68 -0.09 16.48
C TYR A 28 -15.73 0.96 17.04
N THR A 29 -14.71 0.48 17.76
CA THR A 29 -13.52 1.28 18.03
C THR A 29 -12.68 1.39 16.76
N ILE A 30 -11.79 2.38 16.69
CA ILE A 30 -10.85 2.52 15.56
C ILE A 30 -10.05 1.21 15.34
N ALA A 31 -9.60 0.59 16.44
CA ALA A 31 -8.88 -0.69 16.38
C ALA A 31 -9.76 -1.82 15.84
N GLY A 32 -11.01 -1.92 16.30
CA GLY A 32 -11.97 -2.90 15.80
C GLY A 32 -12.27 -2.72 14.32
N ALA A 33 -12.46 -1.47 13.87
CA ALA A 33 -12.73 -1.17 12.48
C ALA A 33 -11.55 -1.53 11.56
N LYS A 34 -10.32 -1.23 12.01
CA LYS A 34 -9.09 -1.60 11.29
C LYS A 34 -8.97 -3.11 11.14
N LYS A 35 -9.22 -3.89 12.19
CA LYS A 35 -9.18 -5.35 12.16
C LYS A 35 -10.21 -5.90 11.17
N ARG A 36 -11.45 -5.43 11.25
CA ARG A 36 -12.56 -5.84 10.37
C ARG A 36 -12.32 -5.52 8.89
N LEU A 37 -11.67 -4.40 8.59
CA LEU A 37 -11.28 -4.05 7.22
C LEU A 37 -10.16 -4.95 6.69
N ALA A 38 -9.21 -5.33 7.54
CA ALA A 38 -8.14 -6.25 7.18
C ALA A 38 -8.67 -7.67 6.90
N GLU A 39 -9.64 -8.15 7.69
CA GLU A 39 -10.28 -9.47 7.50
C GLU A 39 -11.08 -9.58 6.20
N LYS A 40 -11.76 -8.50 5.78
CA LYS A 40 -12.59 -8.48 4.57
C LYS A 40 -11.81 -8.17 3.29
N ALA A 41 -10.52 -7.84 3.39
CA ALA A 41 -9.66 -7.69 2.22
C ALA A 41 -9.11 -9.06 1.81
N PRO A 42 -9.52 -9.64 0.66
CA PRO A 42 -9.06 -10.97 0.25
C PRO A 42 -7.59 -10.89 -0.16
N LEU A 43 -6.64 -11.10 0.76
CA LEU A 43 -5.16 -11.16 0.58
C LEU A 43 -4.50 -10.16 -0.40
N ARG A 44 -5.25 -9.20 -0.93
CA ARG A 44 -4.76 -8.00 -1.56
C ARG A 44 -4.21 -7.23 -0.39
N LYS A 45 -2.87 -7.27 -0.29
CA LYS A 45 -2.05 -6.31 0.45
C LYS A 45 -2.89 -5.05 0.60
N ALA A 46 -3.17 -4.65 1.85
CA ALA A 46 -3.84 -3.39 2.17
C ALA A 46 -3.38 -2.35 1.15
N PRO A 47 -4.26 -1.49 0.59
CA PRO A 47 -3.80 -0.48 -0.37
C PRO A 47 -2.66 0.26 0.31
N GLU A 48 -1.43 -0.11 -0.08
CA GLU A 48 -0.18 0.44 0.44
C GLU A 48 -0.37 1.93 0.27
N GLY A 49 -0.50 2.64 1.40
CA GLY A 49 -1.18 3.92 1.52
C GLY A 49 -1.16 4.69 0.21
N GLY A 50 -2.33 4.73 -0.45
CA GLY A 50 -2.59 5.27 -1.79
C GLY A 50 -1.37 5.48 -2.65
N ARG A 51 -1.09 4.57 -3.61
CA ARG A 51 -0.07 4.68 -4.68
C ARG A 51 0.37 6.13 -4.90
N HIS A 52 1.31 6.59 -4.08
CA HIS A 52 1.92 7.88 -4.29
C HIS A 52 2.78 7.69 -5.55
N PRO A 53 2.80 8.63 -6.49
CA PRO A 53 3.77 8.58 -7.60
C PRO A 53 5.21 8.40 -7.07
N GLN A 54 5.47 8.89 -5.85
CA GLN A 54 6.68 8.69 -5.06
C GLN A 54 6.96 7.20 -4.77
N ASN A 55 5.94 6.43 -4.37
CA ASN A 55 6.09 5.00 -4.06
C ASN A 55 6.29 4.17 -5.33
N ALA A 56 5.64 4.54 -6.43
CA ALA A 56 5.87 3.89 -7.73
C ALA A 56 7.31 4.12 -8.24
N ALA A 57 7.86 5.33 -8.03
CA ALA A 57 9.27 5.61 -8.32
C ALA A 57 10.20 4.78 -7.40
N LEU A 58 9.90 4.72 -6.10
CA LEU A 58 10.66 3.89 -5.15
C LEU A 58 10.58 2.40 -5.48
N ASP A 59 9.44 1.89 -5.95
CA ASP A 59 9.28 0.50 -6.38
C ASP A 59 10.12 0.20 -7.62
N ARG A 60 10.22 1.13 -8.56
CA ARG A 60 11.11 1.02 -9.73
C ARG A 60 12.58 1.00 -9.31
N VAL A 61 12.97 1.90 -8.41
CA VAL A 61 14.35 1.95 -7.87
C VAL A 61 14.67 0.65 -7.13
N LYS A 62 13.79 0.16 -6.25
CA LYS A 62 13.96 -1.12 -5.55
C LYS A 62 14.06 -2.29 -6.52
N LYS A 63 13.28 -2.30 -7.61
CA LYS A 63 13.35 -3.34 -8.64
C LYS A 63 14.70 -3.32 -9.35
N GLY A 64 15.16 -2.16 -9.81
CA GLY A 64 16.47 -2.03 -10.47
C GLY A 64 17.63 -2.41 -9.57
N LEU A 65 17.59 -2.07 -8.27
CA LEU A 65 18.62 -2.46 -7.31
C LEU A 65 18.67 -3.98 -7.11
N ARG A 66 17.53 -4.68 -7.11
CA ARG A 66 17.49 -6.15 -7.03
C ARG A 66 18.04 -6.82 -8.27
N GLU A 67 17.75 -6.26 -9.45
CA GLU A 67 18.28 -6.77 -10.72
C GLU A 67 19.81 -6.61 -10.77
N LEU A 68 20.34 -5.45 -10.33
CA LEU A 68 21.78 -5.23 -10.22
C LEU A 68 22.42 -6.15 -9.18
N LEU A 69 21.79 -6.34 -8.02
CA LEU A 69 22.27 -7.26 -7.00
C LEU A 69 22.34 -8.70 -7.55
N ALA A 70 21.31 -9.15 -8.27
CA ALA A 70 21.30 -10.48 -8.87
C ALA A 70 22.40 -10.66 -9.93
N ILE A 71 22.70 -9.63 -10.72
CA ILE A 71 23.81 -9.65 -11.68
C ILE A 71 25.15 -9.74 -10.94
N LEU A 72 25.32 -8.96 -9.86
CA LEU A 72 26.53 -8.99 -9.07
C LEU A 72 26.72 -10.33 -8.37
N GLU A 73 25.68 -10.90 -7.78
CA GLU A 73 25.69 -12.25 -7.18
C GLU A 73 25.93 -13.35 -8.22
N ALA A 74 25.51 -13.16 -9.48
CA ALA A 74 25.80 -14.08 -10.57
C ALA A 74 27.22 -13.91 -11.14
N SER A 75 27.83 -12.74 -10.97
CA SER A 75 29.19 -12.44 -11.44
C SER A 75 30.28 -12.65 -10.38
N ASP A 76 29.94 -12.52 -9.09
CA ASP A 76 30.75 -12.98 -7.97
C ASP A 76 30.57 -14.49 -7.86
N GLY A 77 31.28 -15.21 -8.73
CA GLY A 77 31.51 -16.63 -8.57
C GLY A 77 32.03 -16.87 -7.15
N LYS A 78 31.15 -17.39 -6.30
CA LYS A 78 31.46 -17.90 -4.96
C LYS A 78 32.65 -18.87 -5.11
N PRO A 79 33.87 -18.52 -4.67
CA PRO A 79 34.89 -19.54 -4.47
C PRO A 79 34.45 -20.37 -3.27
N SER A 80 34.66 -21.67 -3.39
CA SER A 80 34.61 -22.60 -2.25
C SER A 80 35.60 -22.21 -1.16
#